data_AF-A0A959QSE7-F1
#
_entry.id   AF-A0A959QSE7-F1
#
_cell.length_a   1.000
_cell.length_b   1.000
_cell.length_c   1.000
_cell.angle_alpha   90.00
_cell.angle_beta   90.00
_cell.angle_gamma   90.00
#
_symmetry.space_group_name_H-M   'P 1'
#
loop_
_entity.id
_entity.type
_entity.pdbx_description
1 polymer ?
#
loop_
_entity_poly.entity_id
_entity_poly.type
_entity_poly.pdbx_seq_one_letter_code
_entity_poly.pdbx_strand_id
1 'polypeptide(L)'
;MATNESKKRKLQKKQAALRLVVLAAILVCLNMIAARFHKGLDLTKDERFTLSEPTKRILRDMDDVAVITVYLEGKFPAGFQKLKESTRERLQSFQDVAGSNIKFQFKDPFEGKEDEERAKVYQVLAEKGIFAVNLQVQGEEEGYSEKFVFPWALVQYKGKETPVKLLENKTGMAPLENLNFSESLLEYKFASAIHRVKLPTKPEIAYMMGHDEPLGLNTFDMLNTLTEQYKVDTFDLVENIYIPSYYKAIIINRPQKAFDDKEKFKIDQYVMNGGHVLWVIDQLHTPMDSLHANGQFIALDYGLNLDDQLFKYGVRVNTDLIEEKYCLPMPVIVGQQGDGQPQMQLRPWMYFPVLIPESGHPIVKNLDGIASLYASTIDTIANPEIQKTILLQSTQYSRKSNAPVRISLGMLQYPLDQLFNEPKKQLPVAVLLEGEFNS
;
A
#
# COMPACT_ATOMS: atom_id res chain seq x y z
N MET A 1 34.72 56.20 42.60
CA MET A 1 33.69 55.43 41.87
C MET A 1 34.20 54.78 40.58
N ALA A 2 35.13 55.38 39.81
CA ALA A 2 35.59 54.83 38.52
C ALA A 2 36.42 53.52 38.54
N THR A 3 36.99 53.11 39.68
CA THR A 3 37.83 51.90 39.80
C THR A 3 37.05 50.60 39.98
N ASN A 4 35.80 50.67 40.46
CA ASN A 4 34.96 49.48 40.68
C ASN A 4 34.27 48.99 39.40
N GLU A 5 33.92 49.89 38.49
CA GLU A 5 33.31 49.52 37.20
C GLU A 5 34.30 48.78 36.28
N SER A 6 35.58 49.18 36.25
CA SER A 6 36.58 48.52 35.41
C SER A 6 36.88 47.08 35.87
N LYS A 7 36.91 46.84 37.19
CA LYS A 7 37.03 45.50 37.78
C LYS A 7 35.79 44.65 37.48
N LYS A 8 34.59 45.20 37.61
CA LYS A 8 33.32 44.52 37.30
C LYS A 8 33.24 44.13 35.83
N ARG A 9 33.67 45.00 34.91
CA ARG A 9 33.70 44.75 33.46
C ARG A 9 34.74 43.69 33.07
N LYS A 10 35.91 43.64 33.74
CA LYS A 10 36.91 42.57 33.56
C LYS A 10 36.40 41.22 34.09
N LEU A 11 35.69 41.21 35.22
CA LEU A 11 35.09 40.00 35.79
C LEU A 11 33.98 39.43 34.90
N GLN A 12 33.12 40.31 34.35
CA GLN A 12 32.09 39.94 33.38
C GLN A 12 32.69 39.36 32.09
N LYS A 13 33.78 39.94 31.57
CA LYS A 13 34.49 39.39 30.40
C LYS A 13 35.09 38.00 30.68
N LYS A 14 35.65 37.77 31.86
CA LYS A 14 36.15 36.45 32.27
C LYS A 14 35.03 35.42 32.41
N GLN A 15 33.88 35.81 32.98
CA GLN A 15 32.71 34.93 33.08
C GLN A 15 32.11 34.60 31.70
N ALA A 16 32.06 35.56 30.79
CA ALA A 16 31.61 35.34 29.41
C ALA A 16 32.56 34.38 28.67
N ALA A 17 33.88 34.57 28.79
CA ALA A 17 34.87 33.66 28.20
C ALA A 17 34.76 32.24 28.78
N LEU A 18 34.59 32.10 30.10
CA LEU A 18 34.42 30.80 30.74
C LEU A 18 33.16 30.09 30.25
N ARG A 19 32.03 30.81 30.11
CA ARG A 19 30.79 30.24 29.54
C ARG A 19 30.98 29.76 28.11
N LEU A 20 31.73 30.50 27.30
CA LEU A 20 32.02 30.14 25.90
C LEU A 20 32.88 28.87 25.81
N VAL A 21 33.89 28.74 26.67
CA VAL A 21 34.74 27.54 26.77
C VAL A 21 33.94 26.33 27.25
N VAL A 22 33.07 26.50 28.25
CA VAL A 22 32.20 25.42 28.73
C VAL A 22 31.21 24.98 27.64
N LEU A 23 30.62 25.92 26.91
CA LEU A 23 29.71 25.62 25.80
C LEU A 23 30.43 24.83 24.69
N ALA A 24 31.65 25.26 24.32
CA ALA A 24 32.46 24.56 23.33
C ALA A 24 32.85 23.15 23.81
N ALA A 25 33.21 22.98 25.09
CA ALA A 25 33.53 21.68 25.66
C ALA A 25 32.30 20.74 25.67
N ILE A 26 31.12 21.26 26.00
CA ILE A 26 29.86 20.49 25.93
C ILE A 26 29.58 20.05 24.49
N LEU A 27 29.76 20.95 23.52
CA LEU A 27 29.57 20.65 22.09
C LEU A 27 30.53 19.55 21.60
N VAL A 28 31.80 19.61 22.01
CA VAL A 28 32.79 18.58 21.70
C VAL A 28 32.43 17.24 22.35
N CYS A 29 32.03 17.24 23.62
CA CYS A 29 31.60 16.03 24.32
C CYS A 29 30.35 15.42 23.69
N LEU A 30 29.34 16.24 23.34
CA LEU A 30 28.15 15.79 22.62
C LEU A 30 28.52 15.19 21.27
N ASN A 31 29.43 15.82 20.53
CA ASN A 31 29.90 15.29 19.24
C ASN A 31 30.66 13.97 19.41
N MET A 32 31.49 13.82 20.46
CA MET A 32 32.17 12.56 20.77
C MET A 32 31.20 11.46 21.19
N ILE A 33 30.17 11.78 21.97
CA ILE A 33 29.13 10.82 22.38
C ILE A 33 28.30 10.41 21.16
N ALA A 34 27.91 11.36 20.31
CA ALA A 34 27.20 11.10 19.05
C ALA A 34 28.02 10.24 18.09
N ALA A 35 29.33 10.48 17.98
CA ALA A 35 30.23 9.66 17.16
C ALA A 35 30.33 8.21 17.68
N ARG A 36 30.28 8.00 19.01
CA ARG A 36 30.41 6.68 19.64
C ARG A 36 29.09 5.90 19.70
N PHE A 37 27.96 6.59 19.72
CA PHE A 37 26.61 6.01 19.65
C PHE A 37 25.99 6.30 18.27
N HIS A 38 26.44 5.58 17.24
CA HIS A 38 25.75 5.49 15.95
C HIS A 38 24.45 4.67 16.10
N LYS A 39 23.49 5.19 16.87
CA LYS A 39 22.07 4.93 16.62
C LYS A 39 21.53 6.24 16.07
N GLY A 40 21.53 6.38 14.74
CA GLY A 40 20.86 7.48 14.08
C GLY A 40 19.39 7.42 14.47
N LEU A 41 18.99 8.19 15.49
CA LEU A 41 17.59 8.50 15.71
C LEU A 41 17.17 9.30 14.48
N ASP A 42 16.37 8.68 13.63
CA ASP A 42 15.81 9.36 12.47
C ASP A 42 14.80 10.40 12.96
N LEU A 43 15.22 11.66 12.94
CA LEU A 43 14.40 12.80 13.37
C LEU A 43 13.49 13.32 12.25
N THR A 44 13.42 12.63 11.10
CA THR A 44 12.44 12.96 10.07
C THR A 44 11.04 12.58 10.54
N LYS A 45 10.03 13.39 10.19
CA LYS A 45 8.63 13.15 10.56
C LYS A 45 8.09 11.77 10.16
N ASP A 46 8.72 11.10 9.19
CA ASP A 46 8.24 9.83 8.61
C ASP A 46 9.22 8.66 8.82
N GLU A 47 10.28 8.82 9.64
CA GLU A 47 11.35 7.81 9.83
C GLU A 47 11.91 7.26 8.50
N ARG A 48 12.16 8.14 7.51
CA ARG A 48 12.46 7.75 6.12
C ARG A 48 13.69 6.87 5.95
N PHE A 49 14.64 6.95 6.87
CA PHE A 49 15.93 6.24 6.86
C PHE A 49 15.93 5.00 7.76
N THR A 50 14.86 4.74 8.51
CA THR A 50 14.75 3.55 9.36
C THR A 50 13.94 2.46 8.66
N LEU A 51 14.50 1.25 8.60
CA LEU A 51 13.76 0.09 8.10
C LEU A 51 12.63 -0.29 9.07
N SER A 52 11.48 -0.67 8.51
CA SER A 52 10.37 -1.21 9.29
C SER A 52 10.76 -2.53 9.97
N GLU A 53 10.11 -2.83 11.09
CA GLU A 53 10.36 -4.09 11.82
C GLU A 53 10.10 -5.36 10.97
N PRO A 54 9.05 -5.43 10.13
CA PRO A 54 8.88 -6.55 9.20
C PRO A 54 10.08 -6.74 8.26
N THR A 55 10.58 -5.66 7.67
CA THR A 55 11.77 -5.70 6.80
C THR A 55 12.99 -6.22 7.56
N LYS A 56 13.23 -5.73 8.79
CA LYS A 56 14.36 -6.19 9.61
C LYS A 56 14.28 -7.69 9.92
N ARG A 57 13.09 -8.24 10.16
CA ARG A 57 12.89 -9.68 10.37
C ARG A 57 13.25 -10.48 9.12
N ILE A 58 12.73 -10.08 7.96
CA ILE A 58 13.05 -10.71 6.67
C ILE A 58 14.58 -10.79 6.46
N LEU A 59 15.27 -9.69 6.73
CA LEU A 59 16.72 -9.55 6.55
C LEU A 59 17.54 -10.37 7.56
N ARG A 60 17.13 -10.42 8.83
CA ARG A 60 17.81 -11.21 9.87
C ARG A 60 17.65 -12.71 9.66
N ASP A 61 16.53 -13.13 9.10
CA ASP A 61 16.22 -14.54 8.89
C ASP A 61 16.86 -15.11 7.60
N MET A 62 17.68 -14.33 6.88
CA MET A 62 18.35 -14.79 5.65
C MET A 62 19.42 -15.85 5.96
N ASP A 63 19.39 -16.98 5.24
CA ASP A 63 20.30 -18.10 5.43
C ASP A 63 21.29 -18.29 4.25
N ASP A 64 21.39 -17.30 3.36
CA ASP A 64 22.31 -17.27 2.22
C ASP A 64 22.49 -15.79 1.79
N VAL A 65 23.34 -15.54 0.78
CA VAL A 65 23.65 -14.21 0.26
C VAL A 65 22.69 -13.85 -0.87
N ALA A 66 21.97 -12.73 -0.74
CA ALA A 66 21.30 -12.11 -1.88
C ALA A 66 22.25 -11.17 -2.61
N VAL A 67 22.39 -11.39 -3.92
CA VAL A 67 23.16 -10.53 -4.83
C VAL A 67 22.18 -9.65 -5.60
N ILE A 68 22.31 -8.35 -5.44
CA ILE A 68 21.41 -7.36 -6.03
C ILE A 68 22.18 -6.57 -7.09
N THR A 69 21.85 -6.77 -8.36
CA THR A 69 22.42 -5.96 -9.45
C THR A 69 21.45 -4.87 -9.84
N VAL A 70 21.84 -3.61 -9.65
CA VAL A 70 21.05 -2.43 -10.00
C VAL A 70 21.48 -1.91 -11.36
N TYR A 71 20.54 -1.83 -12.33
CA TYR A 71 20.83 -1.43 -13.71
C TYR A 71 20.72 0.08 -13.96
N LEU A 72 21.00 0.86 -12.92
CA LEU A 72 20.85 2.32 -12.90
C LEU A 72 22.20 3.00 -12.67
N GLU A 73 23.17 2.74 -13.55
CA GLU A 73 24.51 3.33 -13.50
C GLU A 73 24.79 4.21 -14.73
N GLY A 74 25.58 5.28 -14.53
CA GLY A 74 25.89 6.27 -15.58
C GLY A 74 25.44 7.70 -15.26
N LYS A 75 25.60 8.61 -16.23
CA LYS A 75 25.15 10.00 -16.18
C LYS A 75 23.65 10.08 -16.52
N PHE A 76 22.85 10.66 -15.62
CA PHE A 76 21.41 10.85 -15.79
C PHE A 76 20.96 12.27 -15.39
N PRO A 77 19.75 12.70 -15.80
CA PRO A 77 19.11 13.90 -15.25
C PRO A 77 18.97 13.82 -13.72
N ALA A 78 18.85 14.97 -13.06
CA ALA A 78 18.83 15.09 -11.60
C ALA A 78 17.84 14.15 -10.91
N GLY A 79 16.65 13.95 -11.49
CA GLY A 79 15.64 13.04 -10.94
C GLY A 79 16.06 11.57 -10.89
N PHE A 80 16.72 11.07 -11.93
CA PHE A 80 17.22 9.70 -11.99
C PHE A 80 18.49 9.51 -11.16
N GLN A 81 19.34 10.54 -11.06
CA GLN A 81 20.47 10.52 -10.12
C GLN A 81 19.96 10.42 -8.68
N LYS A 82 18.92 11.17 -8.32
CA LYS A 82 18.29 11.05 -7.01
C LYS A 82 17.77 9.63 -6.77
N LEU A 83 17.01 9.04 -7.69
CA LEU A 83 16.52 7.66 -7.57
C LEU A 83 17.66 6.64 -7.39
N LYS A 84 18.76 6.81 -8.12
CA LYS A 84 19.97 5.99 -8.00
C LYS A 84 20.58 6.08 -6.60
N GLU A 85 20.80 7.29 -6.09
CA GLU A 85 21.36 7.49 -4.75
C GLU A 85 20.41 6.98 -3.66
N SER A 86 19.11 7.27 -3.73
CA SER A 86 18.14 6.73 -2.77
C SER A 86 18.07 5.19 -2.80
N THR A 87 18.23 4.58 -3.98
CA THR A 87 18.35 3.12 -4.11
C THR A 87 19.60 2.59 -3.42
N ARG A 88 20.76 3.26 -3.62
CA ARG A 88 22.01 2.89 -2.97
C ARG A 88 21.92 2.99 -1.45
N GLU A 89 21.42 4.12 -0.95
CA GLU A 89 21.20 4.35 0.48
C GLU A 89 20.27 3.29 1.08
N ARG A 90 19.16 2.96 0.39
CA ARG A 90 18.25 1.91 0.87
C ARG A 90 18.92 0.54 0.94
N LEU A 91 19.66 0.15 -0.09
CA LEU A 91 20.39 -1.11 -0.12
C LEU A 91 21.52 -1.16 0.91
N GLN A 92 22.14 -0.01 1.22
CA GLN A 92 23.08 0.12 2.32
C GLN A 92 22.39 -0.15 3.65
N SER A 93 21.22 0.44 3.92
CA SER A 93 20.46 0.14 5.14
C SER A 93 20.08 -1.34 5.26
N PHE A 94 19.78 -2.01 4.12
CA PHE A 94 19.53 -3.46 4.11
C PHE A 94 20.79 -4.23 4.47
N GLN A 95 21.94 -3.85 3.92
CA GLN A 95 23.24 -4.44 4.22
C GLN A 95 23.66 -4.20 5.68
N ASP A 96 23.36 -3.05 6.27
CA ASP A 96 23.67 -2.75 7.67
C ASP A 96 22.92 -3.68 8.65
N VAL A 97 21.74 -4.17 8.25
CA VAL A 97 20.95 -5.13 9.06
C VAL A 97 21.32 -6.58 8.76
N ALA A 98 21.48 -6.95 7.49
CA ALA A 98 21.74 -8.34 7.07
C ALA A 98 23.24 -8.71 7.07
N GLY A 99 24.14 -7.73 7.21
CA GLY A 99 25.59 -7.91 7.12
C GLY A 99 26.03 -8.49 5.78
N SER A 100 26.83 -9.56 5.81
CA SER A 100 27.38 -10.21 4.61
C SER A 100 26.35 -10.90 3.73
N ASN A 101 25.10 -11.05 4.19
CA ASN A 101 24.02 -11.70 3.45
C ASN A 101 23.40 -10.79 2.37
N ILE A 102 23.77 -9.51 2.32
CA ILE A 102 23.40 -8.62 1.21
C ILE A 102 24.67 -8.12 0.53
N LYS A 103 24.73 -8.32 -0.79
CA LYS A 103 25.73 -7.70 -1.67
C LYS A 103 25.00 -7.01 -2.80
N PHE A 104 25.39 -5.79 -3.13
CA PHE A 104 24.81 -5.07 -4.26
C PHE A 104 25.87 -4.38 -5.09
N GLN A 105 25.55 -4.19 -6.37
CA GLN A 105 26.39 -3.47 -7.32
C GLN A 105 25.51 -2.69 -8.29
N PHE A 106 26.04 -1.59 -8.81
CA PHE A 106 25.43 -0.80 -9.87
C PHE A 106 26.16 -1.08 -11.18
N LYS A 107 25.41 -1.31 -12.25
CA LYS A 107 25.95 -1.67 -13.57
C LYS A 107 25.17 -0.96 -14.66
N ASP A 108 25.86 -0.46 -15.68
CA ASP A 108 25.24 -0.07 -16.94
C ASP A 108 25.24 -1.30 -17.87
N PRO A 109 24.07 -1.84 -18.26
CA PRO A 109 24.00 -3.00 -19.16
C PRO A 109 24.66 -2.78 -20.52
N PHE A 110 24.79 -1.52 -20.96
CA PHE A 110 25.31 -1.16 -22.27
C PHE A 110 26.77 -0.67 -22.26
N GLU A 111 27.41 -0.60 -21.09
CA GLU A 111 28.80 -0.15 -21.00
C GLU A 111 29.74 -1.04 -21.83
N GLY A 112 30.46 -0.42 -22.77
CA GLY A 112 31.40 -1.09 -23.66
C GLY A 112 30.76 -2.05 -24.66
N LYS A 113 29.47 -1.86 -25.01
CA LYS A 113 28.71 -2.71 -25.93
C LYS A 113 28.37 -2.00 -27.24
N GLU A 114 28.63 -2.69 -28.35
CA GLU A 114 28.20 -2.28 -29.70
C GLU A 114 26.70 -2.59 -29.91
N ASP A 115 26.08 -1.98 -30.93
CA ASP A 115 24.62 -2.03 -31.13
C ASP A 115 24.03 -3.45 -31.21
N GLU A 116 24.70 -4.39 -31.89
CA GLU A 116 24.25 -5.79 -31.96
C GLU A 116 24.32 -6.49 -30.60
N GLU A 117 25.35 -6.18 -29.79
CA GLU A 117 25.46 -6.69 -28.42
C GLU A 117 24.41 -6.07 -27.51
N ARG A 118 24.11 -4.77 -27.68
CA ARG A 118 23.07 -4.07 -26.92
C ARG A 118 21.68 -4.65 -27.18
N ALA A 119 21.37 -5.02 -28.43
CA ALA A 119 20.13 -5.71 -28.77
C ALA A 119 19.99 -7.06 -28.04
N LYS A 120 21.08 -7.84 -27.97
CA LYS A 120 21.11 -9.11 -27.23
C LYS A 120 20.94 -8.89 -25.72
N VAL A 121 21.61 -7.89 -25.15
CA VAL A 121 21.45 -7.50 -23.74
C VAL A 121 20.00 -7.12 -23.44
N TYR A 122 19.39 -6.32 -24.31
CA TYR A 122 17.99 -5.93 -24.17
C TYR A 122 17.07 -7.15 -24.15
N GLN A 123 17.25 -8.10 -25.07
CA GLN A 123 16.44 -9.32 -25.12
C GLN A 123 16.58 -10.15 -23.84
N VAL A 124 17.81 -10.38 -23.37
CA VAL A 124 18.05 -11.14 -22.13
C VAL A 124 17.42 -10.46 -20.91
N LEU A 125 17.47 -9.13 -20.83
CA LEU A 125 16.83 -8.40 -19.74
C LEU A 125 15.30 -8.45 -19.85
N ALA A 126 14.74 -8.33 -21.07
CA ALA A 126 13.31 -8.40 -21.30
C ALA A 126 12.73 -9.78 -20.94
N GLU A 127 13.45 -10.87 -21.22
CA GLU A 127 13.09 -12.24 -20.79
C GLU A 127 13.03 -12.37 -19.26
N LYS A 128 13.81 -11.55 -18.54
CA LYS A 128 13.77 -11.44 -17.07
C LYS A 128 12.75 -10.42 -16.56
N GLY A 129 11.92 -9.86 -17.45
CA GLY A 129 10.94 -8.82 -17.11
C GLY A 129 11.54 -7.44 -16.84
N ILE A 130 12.77 -7.18 -17.29
CA ILE A 130 13.48 -5.91 -17.11
C ILE A 130 13.46 -5.14 -18.43
N PHE A 131 12.82 -3.97 -18.41
CA PHE A 131 12.59 -3.17 -19.61
C PHE A 131 13.28 -1.80 -19.53
N ALA A 132 13.79 -1.35 -20.68
CA ALA A 132 14.38 -0.02 -20.81
C ALA A 132 13.30 1.08 -20.88
N VAL A 133 13.63 2.26 -20.38
CA VAL A 133 12.92 3.51 -20.60
C VAL A 133 13.82 4.46 -21.40
N ASN A 134 13.23 5.27 -22.28
CA ASN A 134 13.94 6.29 -23.02
C ASN A 134 13.97 7.59 -22.19
N LEU A 135 15.17 8.15 -21.98
CA LEU A 135 15.38 9.45 -21.35
C LEU A 135 15.99 10.43 -22.33
N GLN A 136 15.40 11.62 -22.43
CA GLN A 136 16.03 12.75 -23.08
C GLN A 136 16.98 13.42 -22.09
N VAL A 137 18.26 13.46 -22.44
CA VAL A 137 19.33 14.08 -21.64
C VAL A 137 19.87 15.27 -22.43
N GLN A 138 20.08 16.40 -21.76
CA GLN A 138 20.74 17.54 -22.38
C GLN A 138 22.21 17.18 -22.65
N GLY A 139 22.61 17.18 -23.92
CA GLY A 139 23.96 16.87 -24.36
C GLY A 139 24.96 17.97 -24.00
N GLU A 140 26.25 17.63 -24.08
CA GLU A 140 27.36 18.55 -23.80
C GLU A 140 27.47 19.67 -24.86
N GLU A 141 26.92 19.47 -26.06
CA GLU A 141 26.71 20.48 -27.12
C GLU A 141 25.21 20.65 -27.35
N GLU A 142 24.63 21.81 -26.98
CA GLU A 142 23.25 22.37 -27.20
C GLU A 142 22.16 21.51 -27.90
N GLY A 143 22.05 20.22 -27.59
CA GLY A 143 21.18 19.25 -28.25
C GLY A 143 20.69 18.19 -27.27
N TYR A 144 19.52 17.62 -27.55
CA TYR A 144 18.97 16.52 -26.76
C TYR A 144 19.54 15.19 -27.26
N SER A 145 20.08 14.38 -26.35
CA SER A 145 20.52 13.01 -26.60
C SER A 145 19.55 12.04 -25.94
N GLU A 146 19.05 11.07 -26.69
CA GLU A 146 18.22 9.99 -26.16
C GLU A 146 19.11 8.89 -25.56
N LYS A 147 18.82 8.54 -24.30
CA LYS A 147 19.54 7.49 -23.57
C LYS A 147 18.53 6.47 -23.04
N PHE A 148 18.72 5.21 -23.43
CA PHE A 148 18.00 4.10 -22.84
C PHE A 148 18.57 3.77 -21.47
N VAL A 149 17.69 3.63 -20.48
CA VAL A 149 18.03 3.34 -19.09
C VAL A 149 17.16 2.22 -18.57
N PHE A 150 17.69 1.36 -17.71
CA PHE A 150 16.95 0.27 -17.10
C PHE A 150 16.73 0.57 -15.61
N PRO A 151 15.65 1.29 -15.23
CA PRO A 151 15.37 1.62 -13.83
C PRO A 151 14.83 0.40 -13.09
N TRP A 152 15.68 -0.62 -12.97
CA TRP A 152 15.39 -1.95 -12.45
C TRP A 152 16.60 -2.45 -11.66
N ALA A 153 16.32 -3.35 -10.72
CA ALA A 153 17.33 -4.20 -10.11
C ALA A 153 16.96 -5.68 -10.30
N LEU A 154 17.93 -6.57 -10.23
CA LEU A 154 17.74 -8.01 -10.22
C LEU A 154 18.26 -8.56 -8.90
N VAL A 155 17.38 -9.18 -8.11
CA VAL A 155 17.72 -9.86 -6.87
C VAL A 155 17.93 -11.33 -7.17
N GLN A 156 19.09 -11.86 -6.82
CA GLN A 156 19.45 -13.27 -6.98
C GLN A 156 19.68 -13.90 -5.61
N TYR A 157 19.07 -15.06 -5.37
CA TYR A 157 19.19 -15.78 -4.09
C TYR A 157 18.99 -17.29 -4.33
N LYS A 158 19.93 -18.14 -3.90
CA LYS A 158 19.87 -19.61 -4.08
C LYS A 158 19.54 -20.03 -5.53
N GLY A 159 20.10 -19.34 -6.52
CA GLY A 159 19.86 -19.61 -7.94
C GLY A 159 18.50 -19.14 -8.49
N LYS A 160 17.64 -18.55 -7.65
CA LYS A 160 16.40 -17.89 -8.08
C LYS A 160 16.66 -16.43 -8.35
N GLU A 161 15.93 -15.88 -9.31
CA GLU A 161 16.02 -14.48 -9.68
C GLU A 161 14.67 -13.79 -9.59
N THR A 162 14.67 -12.50 -9.29
CA THR A 162 13.47 -11.67 -9.30
C THR A 162 13.82 -10.24 -9.69
N PRO A 163 13.14 -9.68 -10.70
CA PRO A 163 13.30 -8.28 -11.04
C PRO A 163 12.59 -7.38 -10.03
N VAL A 164 13.14 -6.19 -9.83
CA VAL A 164 12.60 -5.13 -8.97
C VAL A 164 12.56 -3.85 -9.78
N LYS A 165 11.36 -3.40 -10.12
CA LYS A 165 11.15 -2.13 -10.82
C LYS A 165 11.45 -0.99 -9.88
N LEU A 166 12.38 -0.10 -10.23
CA LEU A 166 12.75 1.03 -9.37
C LEU A 166 11.89 2.25 -9.65
N LEU A 167 11.55 2.49 -10.92
CA LEU A 167 10.72 3.61 -11.34
C LEU A 167 9.25 3.18 -11.50
N GLU A 168 8.36 3.73 -10.69
CA GLU A 168 6.93 3.72 -10.97
C GLU A 168 6.47 4.97 -11.69
N ASN A 169 5.55 4.76 -12.62
CA ASN A 169 4.83 5.82 -13.29
C ASN A 169 3.37 5.69 -12.91
N LYS A 170 2.90 6.64 -12.11
CA LYS A 170 1.49 6.77 -11.79
C LYS A 170 0.84 7.74 -12.77
N THR A 171 -0.25 7.29 -13.38
CA THR A 171 -1.02 8.08 -14.33
C THR A 171 -1.51 9.36 -13.66
N GLY A 172 -1.30 10.51 -14.30
CA GLY A 172 -1.72 11.83 -13.79
C GLY A 172 -0.75 12.51 -12.83
N MET A 173 0.33 11.86 -12.39
CA MET A 173 1.39 12.51 -11.60
C MET A 173 2.46 13.17 -12.48
N ALA A 174 3.02 14.27 -11.99
CA ALA A 174 4.16 14.91 -12.63
C ALA A 174 5.41 14.00 -12.57
N PRO A 175 6.36 14.10 -13.52
CA PRO A 175 7.55 13.25 -13.55
C PRO A 175 8.39 13.27 -12.26
N LEU A 176 8.56 14.44 -11.62
CA LEU A 176 9.28 14.54 -10.35
C LEU A 176 8.53 13.87 -9.19
N GLU A 177 7.20 13.93 -9.18
CA GLU A 177 6.37 13.29 -8.15
C GLU A 177 6.43 11.77 -8.28
N ASN A 178 6.39 11.24 -9.51
CA ASN A 178 6.59 9.82 -9.79
C ASN A 178 7.94 9.30 -9.25
N LEU A 179 9.01 10.09 -9.36
CA LEU A 179 10.31 9.73 -8.80
C LEU A 179 10.31 9.71 -7.27
N ASN A 180 9.68 10.70 -6.63
CA ASN A 180 9.56 10.73 -5.16
C ASN A 180 8.67 9.57 -4.65
N PHE A 181 7.61 9.23 -5.38
CA PHE A 181 6.77 8.06 -5.10
C PHE A 181 7.55 6.76 -5.27
N SER A 182 8.34 6.66 -6.34
CA SER A 182 9.23 5.52 -6.57
C SER A 182 10.21 5.32 -5.42
N GLU A 183 10.82 6.40 -4.94
CA GLU A 183 11.74 6.42 -3.80
C GLU A 183 11.07 5.90 -2.51
N SER A 184 9.81 6.29 -2.24
CA SER A 184 9.10 5.86 -1.03
C SER A 184 8.73 4.37 -1.02
N LEU A 185 8.73 3.72 -2.18
CA LEU A 185 8.41 2.29 -2.34
C LEU A 185 9.63 1.37 -2.28
N LEU A 186 10.87 1.91 -2.28
CA LEU A 186 12.09 1.10 -2.41
C LEU A 186 12.20 0.03 -1.31
N GLU A 187 11.91 0.38 -0.05
CA GLU A 187 11.98 -0.59 1.04
C GLU A 187 11.02 -1.76 0.80
N TYR A 188 9.74 -1.48 0.57
CA TYR A 188 8.72 -2.49 0.34
C TYR A 188 9.11 -3.40 -0.84
N LYS A 189 9.55 -2.80 -1.95
CA LYS A 189 9.92 -3.53 -3.17
C LYS A 189 11.09 -4.47 -2.97
N PHE A 190 12.17 -4.01 -2.34
CA PHE A 190 13.32 -4.88 -2.07
C PHE A 190 13.01 -5.94 -1.01
N ALA A 191 12.31 -5.58 0.07
CA ALA A 191 11.91 -6.53 1.11
C ALA A 191 11.01 -7.65 0.54
N SER A 192 10.02 -7.27 -0.28
CA SER A 192 9.12 -8.21 -0.96
C SER A 192 9.88 -9.11 -1.95
N ALA A 193 10.81 -8.55 -2.72
CA ALA A 193 11.64 -9.31 -3.64
C ALA A 193 12.51 -10.34 -2.92
N ILE A 194 13.21 -9.94 -1.85
CA ILE A 194 14.05 -10.83 -1.03
C ILE A 194 13.19 -11.93 -0.38
N HIS A 195 12.05 -11.56 0.21
CA HIS A 195 11.13 -12.51 0.80
C HIS A 195 10.67 -13.56 -0.22
N ARG A 196 10.31 -13.13 -1.44
CA ARG A 196 9.87 -14.03 -2.52
C ARG A 196 10.95 -15.00 -2.97
N VAL A 197 12.17 -14.53 -3.22
CA VAL A 197 13.26 -15.42 -3.66
C VAL A 197 13.76 -16.35 -2.57
N LYS A 198 13.58 -15.98 -1.29
CA LYS A 198 13.92 -16.81 -0.14
C LYS A 198 13.02 -18.03 -0.01
N LEU A 199 11.73 -17.90 -0.33
CA LEU A 199 10.78 -18.99 -0.16
C LEU A 199 11.07 -20.15 -1.14
N PRO A 200 11.08 -21.41 -0.67
CA PRO A 200 11.34 -22.56 -1.53
C PRO A 200 10.22 -22.75 -2.58
N THR A 201 8.98 -22.52 -2.18
CA THR A 201 7.79 -22.55 -3.03
C THR A 201 6.88 -21.38 -2.66
N LYS A 202 6.00 -20.98 -3.58
CA LYS A 202 4.97 -19.98 -3.28
C LYS A 202 4.03 -20.53 -2.19
N PRO A 203 3.68 -19.74 -1.17
CA PRO A 203 2.69 -20.16 -0.19
C PRO A 203 1.32 -20.34 -0.85
N GLU A 204 0.55 -21.31 -0.39
CA GLU A 204 -0.79 -21.58 -0.93
C GLU A 204 -1.83 -20.73 -0.20
N ILE A 205 -2.76 -20.15 -0.95
CA ILE A 205 -3.92 -19.44 -0.41
C ILE A 205 -5.19 -19.97 -1.10
N ALA A 206 -6.30 -19.94 -0.38
CA ALA A 206 -7.59 -20.38 -0.91
C ALA A 206 -8.53 -19.21 -1.16
N TYR A 207 -9.08 -19.13 -2.35
CA TYR A 207 -10.27 -18.35 -2.66
C TYR A 207 -11.50 -19.20 -2.30
N MET A 208 -12.26 -18.74 -1.31
CA MET A 208 -13.39 -19.50 -0.78
C MET A 208 -14.57 -19.43 -1.75
N MET A 209 -15.22 -20.58 -1.90
CA MET A 209 -16.44 -20.77 -2.68
C MET A 209 -17.49 -21.44 -1.79
N GLY A 210 -18.75 -21.35 -2.20
CA GLY A 210 -19.88 -22.05 -1.56
C GLY A 210 -21.06 -21.14 -1.26
N HIS A 211 -20.85 -19.82 -1.32
CA HIS A 211 -21.84 -18.79 -0.97
C HIS A 211 -22.09 -17.81 -2.13
N ASP A 212 -21.96 -18.28 -3.38
CA ASP A 212 -22.08 -17.50 -4.62
C ASP A 212 -21.05 -16.36 -4.74
N GLU A 213 -19.83 -16.59 -4.27
CA GLU A 213 -18.70 -15.70 -4.49
C GLU A 213 -18.42 -15.53 -6.00
N PRO A 214 -18.18 -14.30 -6.49
CA PRO A 214 -17.92 -14.07 -7.89
C PRO A 214 -16.60 -14.71 -8.32
N LEU A 215 -16.60 -15.48 -9.41
CA LEU A 215 -15.39 -16.03 -10.01
C LEU A 215 -15.40 -15.81 -11.52
N GLY A 216 -14.30 -15.32 -12.08
CA GLY A 216 -14.16 -15.07 -13.52
C GLY A 216 -13.71 -13.64 -13.81
N LEU A 217 -14.30 -12.99 -14.82
CA LEU A 217 -13.85 -11.67 -15.30
C LEU A 217 -13.83 -10.60 -14.21
N ASN A 218 -14.77 -10.64 -13.26
CA ASN A 218 -14.86 -9.68 -12.16
C ASN A 218 -13.71 -9.81 -11.14
N THR A 219 -13.06 -10.97 -11.06
CA THR A 219 -11.97 -11.25 -10.09
C THR A 219 -10.64 -11.57 -10.77
N PHE A 220 -10.60 -11.59 -12.10
CA PHE A 220 -9.45 -12.03 -12.88
C PHE A 220 -8.17 -11.26 -12.55
N ASP A 221 -8.24 -9.93 -12.54
CA ASP A 221 -7.07 -9.07 -12.28
C ASP A 221 -6.50 -9.34 -10.87
N MET A 222 -7.35 -9.25 -9.84
CA MET A 222 -6.96 -9.55 -8.46
C MET A 222 -6.31 -10.94 -8.32
N LEU A 223 -6.96 -11.98 -8.84
CA LEU A 223 -6.46 -13.35 -8.71
C LEU A 223 -5.14 -13.53 -9.47
N ASN A 224 -5.02 -12.96 -10.68
CA ASN A 224 -3.80 -13.01 -11.47
C ASN A 224 -2.64 -12.30 -10.75
N THR A 225 -2.87 -11.12 -10.17
CA THR A 225 -1.88 -10.42 -9.34
C THR A 225 -1.46 -11.25 -8.13
N LEU A 226 -2.41 -11.92 -7.45
CA LEU A 226 -2.08 -12.79 -6.32
C LEU A 226 -1.19 -13.98 -6.74
N THR A 227 -1.37 -14.51 -7.97
CA THR A 227 -0.52 -15.61 -8.46
C THR A 227 0.96 -15.25 -8.58
N GLU A 228 1.32 -13.95 -8.63
CA GLU A 228 2.72 -13.53 -8.65
C GLU A 228 3.45 -13.92 -7.36
N GLN A 229 2.75 -13.88 -6.23
CA GLN A 229 3.31 -14.12 -4.89
C GLN A 229 2.87 -15.46 -4.29
N TYR A 230 1.67 -15.94 -4.63
CA TYR A 230 1.02 -17.09 -4.01
C TYR A 230 0.67 -18.16 -5.05
N LYS A 231 0.50 -19.40 -4.61
CA LYS A 231 -0.29 -20.38 -5.35
C LYS A 231 -1.74 -20.19 -4.92
N VAL A 232 -2.57 -19.73 -5.86
CA VAL A 232 -3.98 -19.46 -5.59
C VAL A 232 -4.79 -20.68 -5.99
N ASP A 233 -5.54 -21.21 -5.05
CA ASP A 233 -6.47 -22.33 -5.24
C ASP A 233 -7.91 -21.88 -4.96
N THR A 234 -8.89 -22.62 -5.45
CA THR A 234 -10.30 -22.43 -5.09
C THR A 234 -10.71 -23.52 -4.10
N PHE A 235 -11.43 -23.15 -3.04
CA PHE A 235 -11.83 -24.10 -2.01
C PHE A 235 -13.31 -23.92 -1.66
N ASP A 236 -14.10 -24.97 -1.87
CA ASP A 236 -15.52 -24.98 -1.52
C ASP A 236 -15.71 -25.27 -0.02
N LEU A 237 -16.25 -24.30 0.72
CA LEU A 237 -16.46 -24.41 2.16
C LEU A 237 -17.61 -25.36 2.52
N VAL A 238 -18.58 -25.52 1.64
CA VAL A 238 -19.80 -26.31 1.87
C VAL A 238 -19.48 -27.80 1.71
N GLU A 239 -18.80 -28.15 0.62
CA GLU A 239 -18.50 -29.55 0.26
C GLU A 239 -17.39 -30.18 1.12
N ASN A 240 -16.53 -29.37 1.73
CA ASN A 240 -15.38 -29.86 2.49
C ASN A 240 -15.60 -29.81 4.01
N ILE A 241 -15.02 -30.76 4.74
CA ILE A 241 -15.24 -30.91 6.19
C ILE A 241 -14.39 -29.96 7.07
N TYR A 242 -13.23 -29.51 6.59
CA TYR A 242 -12.35 -28.57 7.28
C TYR A 242 -11.49 -27.82 6.27
N ILE A 243 -10.97 -26.64 6.64
CA ILE A 243 -10.02 -25.86 5.83
C ILE A 243 -8.60 -26.38 6.11
N PRO A 244 -7.87 -26.89 5.10
CA PRO A 244 -6.52 -27.40 5.31
C PRO A 244 -5.52 -26.37 5.83
N SER A 245 -4.71 -26.76 6.81
CA SER A 245 -3.71 -25.89 7.46
C SER A 245 -2.51 -25.51 6.58
N TYR A 246 -2.37 -26.12 5.40
CA TYR A 246 -1.35 -25.72 4.43
C TYR A 246 -1.72 -24.41 3.71
N TYR A 247 -3.00 -24.04 3.65
CA TYR A 247 -3.41 -22.71 3.20
C TYR A 247 -2.96 -21.68 4.24
N LYS A 248 -2.14 -20.72 3.80
CA LYS A 248 -1.60 -19.66 4.67
C LYS A 248 -2.58 -18.52 4.88
N ALA A 249 -3.49 -18.32 3.93
CA ALA A 249 -4.59 -17.39 4.01
C ALA A 249 -5.79 -17.94 3.24
N ILE A 250 -6.99 -17.54 3.66
CA ILE A 250 -8.22 -17.72 2.90
C ILE A 250 -8.85 -16.36 2.57
N ILE A 251 -9.54 -16.27 1.44
CA ILE A 251 -10.21 -15.07 0.96
C ILE A 251 -11.68 -15.37 0.81
N ILE A 252 -12.52 -14.68 1.59
CA ILE A 252 -13.99 -14.74 1.48
C ILE A 252 -14.41 -13.44 0.81
N ASN A 253 -14.68 -13.51 -0.49
CA ASN A 253 -14.91 -12.34 -1.33
C ASN A 253 -16.36 -12.25 -1.79
N ARG A 254 -17.07 -11.24 -1.28
CA ARG A 254 -18.46 -10.90 -1.58
C ARG A 254 -19.36 -12.15 -1.60
N PRO A 255 -19.49 -12.88 -0.47
CA PRO A 255 -20.51 -13.93 -0.37
C PRO A 255 -21.90 -13.31 -0.51
N GLN A 256 -22.84 -14.06 -1.08
CA GLN A 256 -24.21 -13.63 -1.35
C GLN A 256 -25.26 -14.54 -0.68
N LYS A 257 -24.82 -15.60 0.00
CA LYS A 257 -25.68 -16.54 0.74
C LYS A 257 -25.31 -16.59 2.22
N ALA A 258 -26.29 -16.96 3.04
CA ALA A 258 -26.11 -17.15 4.48
C ALA A 258 -25.15 -18.30 4.79
N PHE A 259 -24.28 -18.10 5.78
CA PHE A 259 -23.42 -19.14 6.33
C PHE A 259 -24.15 -19.95 7.41
N ASP A 260 -23.99 -21.27 7.39
CA ASP A 260 -24.49 -22.13 8.46
C ASP A 260 -23.47 -22.24 9.62
N ASP A 261 -23.91 -22.81 10.75
CA ASP A 261 -23.05 -22.92 11.93
C ASP A 261 -21.84 -23.86 11.72
N LYS A 262 -21.94 -24.84 10.81
CA LYS A 262 -20.83 -25.76 10.50
C LYS A 262 -19.76 -25.04 9.70
N GLU A 263 -20.15 -24.22 8.73
CA GLU A 263 -19.27 -23.40 7.90
C GLU A 263 -18.56 -22.36 8.75
N LYS A 264 -19.30 -21.63 9.61
CA LYS A 264 -18.71 -20.70 10.58
C LYS A 264 -17.71 -21.42 11.48
N PHE A 265 -18.04 -22.61 11.97
CA PHE A 265 -17.13 -23.41 12.79
C PHE A 265 -15.85 -23.80 12.05
N LYS A 266 -15.91 -24.17 10.76
CA LYS A 266 -14.71 -24.47 9.96
C LYS A 266 -13.77 -23.27 9.86
N ILE A 267 -14.32 -22.07 9.62
CA ILE A 267 -13.56 -20.81 9.57
C ILE A 267 -12.96 -20.50 10.94
N ASP A 268 -13.76 -20.65 12.00
CA ASP A 268 -13.32 -20.43 13.38
C ASP A 268 -12.13 -21.33 13.74
N GLN A 269 -12.24 -22.63 13.50
CA GLN A 269 -11.13 -23.57 13.75
C GLN A 269 -9.89 -23.25 12.93
N TYR A 270 -10.04 -22.75 11.70
CA TYR A 270 -8.90 -22.30 10.90
C TYR A 270 -8.22 -21.06 11.53
N VAL A 271 -8.99 -20.07 11.99
CA VAL A 271 -8.46 -18.88 12.69
C VAL A 271 -7.79 -19.28 14.02
N MET A 272 -8.42 -20.14 14.82
CA MET A 272 -7.86 -20.65 16.08
C MET A 272 -6.52 -21.36 15.89
N ASN A 273 -6.29 -21.97 14.73
CA ASN A 273 -5.03 -22.62 14.36
C ASN A 273 -3.99 -21.65 13.75
N GLY A 274 -4.20 -20.34 13.86
CA GLY A 274 -3.29 -19.31 13.35
C GLY A 274 -3.45 -19.03 11.85
N GLY A 275 -4.58 -19.42 11.27
CA GLY A 275 -4.94 -19.10 9.89
C GLY A 275 -5.30 -17.62 9.72
N HIS A 276 -4.99 -17.06 8.55
CA HIS A 276 -5.32 -15.68 8.20
C HIS A 276 -6.54 -15.63 7.27
N VAL A 277 -7.44 -14.69 7.51
CA VAL A 277 -8.67 -14.52 6.71
C VAL A 277 -8.76 -13.10 6.18
N LEU A 278 -8.95 -12.96 4.87
CA LEU A 278 -9.36 -11.71 4.24
C LEU A 278 -10.87 -11.75 3.99
N TRP A 279 -11.59 -10.88 4.68
CA TRP A 279 -13.03 -10.68 4.49
C TRP A 279 -13.26 -9.48 3.58
N VAL A 280 -13.98 -9.69 2.49
CA VAL A 280 -14.51 -8.63 1.63
C VAL A 280 -16.01 -8.82 1.59
N ILE A 281 -16.76 -8.06 2.38
CA ILE A 281 -18.17 -8.32 2.65
C ILE A 281 -19.02 -7.15 2.18
N ASP A 282 -20.03 -7.47 1.38
CA ASP A 282 -21.13 -6.55 1.08
C ASP A 282 -22.34 -7.00 1.89
N GLN A 283 -22.80 -6.17 2.83
CA GLN A 283 -24.02 -6.49 3.59
C GLN A 283 -25.30 -6.26 2.76
N LEU A 284 -25.21 -5.45 1.70
CA LEU A 284 -26.35 -5.02 0.91
C LEU A 284 -26.25 -5.39 -0.56
N HIS A 285 -27.33 -5.91 -1.11
CA HIS A 285 -27.46 -6.20 -2.53
C HIS A 285 -27.68 -4.91 -3.33
N THR A 286 -26.73 -4.57 -4.20
CA THR A 286 -26.74 -3.35 -5.03
C THR A 286 -26.72 -3.66 -6.54
N PRO A 287 -27.88 -4.01 -7.15
CA PRO A 287 -27.97 -4.40 -8.54
C PRO A 287 -27.86 -3.19 -9.48
N MET A 288 -26.67 -2.93 -10.00
CA MET A 288 -26.40 -1.78 -10.89
C MET A 288 -27.22 -1.83 -12.19
N ASP A 289 -27.52 -3.02 -12.71
CA ASP A 289 -28.37 -3.18 -13.89
C ASP A 289 -29.78 -2.61 -13.68
N SER A 290 -30.32 -2.73 -12.45
CA SER A 290 -31.60 -2.12 -12.10
C SER A 290 -31.52 -0.60 -12.05
N LEU A 291 -30.39 -0.04 -11.61
CA LEU A 291 -30.16 1.40 -11.65
C LEU A 291 -30.12 1.91 -13.09
N HIS A 292 -29.43 1.19 -13.98
CA HIS A 292 -29.33 1.56 -15.40
C HIS A 292 -30.65 1.43 -16.15
N ALA A 293 -31.41 0.35 -15.92
CA ALA A 293 -32.65 0.07 -16.63
C ALA A 293 -33.84 0.90 -16.10
N ASN A 294 -33.97 1.04 -14.78
CA ASN A 294 -35.16 1.61 -14.14
C ASN A 294 -34.90 2.95 -13.46
N GLY A 295 -33.65 3.42 -13.43
CA GLY A 295 -33.25 4.65 -12.74
C GLY A 295 -33.26 4.55 -11.21
N GLN A 296 -33.55 3.37 -10.64
CA GLN A 296 -33.60 3.14 -9.20
C GLN A 296 -33.61 1.64 -8.82
N PHE A 297 -33.25 1.36 -7.57
CA PHE A 297 -33.46 0.07 -6.90
C PHE A 297 -33.56 0.25 -5.38
N ILE A 298 -33.92 -0.81 -4.65
CA ILE A 298 -33.86 -0.85 -3.19
C ILE A 298 -32.74 -1.82 -2.80
N ALA A 299 -31.76 -1.34 -2.06
CA ALA A 299 -30.71 -2.16 -1.48
C ALA A 299 -31.25 -2.87 -0.24
N LEU A 300 -31.13 -4.19 -0.24
CA LEU A 300 -31.64 -5.09 0.80
C LEU A 300 -30.50 -5.93 1.36
N ASP A 301 -30.65 -6.36 2.60
CA ASP A 301 -29.70 -7.23 3.29
C ASP A 301 -29.62 -8.59 2.61
N TYR A 302 -28.40 -9.09 2.37
CA TYR A 302 -28.19 -10.48 1.91
C TYR A 302 -28.56 -11.50 3.00
N GLY A 303 -28.49 -11.12 4.27
CA GLY A 303 -28.71 -12.02 5.39
C GLY A 303 -27.60 -13.06 5.53
N LEU A 304 -26.32 -12.62 5.45
CA LEU A 304 -25.15 -13.50 5.40
C LEU A 304 -24.95 -14.36 6.67
N ASN A 305 -25.59 -14.01 7.79
CA ASN A 305 -25.48 -14.72 9.07
C ASN A 305 -24.03 -14.80 9.60
N LEU A 306 -23.26 -13.71 9.43
CA LEU A 306 -21.87 -13.59 9.89
C LEU A 306 -21.70 -12.64 11.09
N ASP A 307 -22.74 -11.89 11.46
CA ASP A 307 -22.69 -10.85 12.51
C ASP A 307 -22.17 -11.40 13.84
N ASP A 308 -22.61 -12.60 14.24
CA ASP A 308 -22.20 -13.23 15.49
C ASP A 308 -20.72 -13.61 15.49
N GLN A 309 -20.23 -14.20 14.40
CA GLN A 309 -18.83 -14.60 14.27
C GLN A 309 -17.90 -13.39 14.21
N LEU A 310 -18.22 -12.39 13.38
CA LEU A 310 -17.41 -11.18 13.27
C LEU A 310 -17.42 -10.37 14.56
N PHE A 311 -18.55 -10.33 15.27
CA PHE A 311 -18.65 -9.68 16.57
C PHE A 311 -17.70 -10.30 17.59
N LYS A 312 -17.60 -11.64 17.63
CA LYS A 312 -16.61 -12.34 18.47
C LYS A 312 -15.17 -11.98 18.09
N TYR A 313 -14.89 -11.86 16.80
CA TYR A 313 -13.57 -11.41 16.31
C TYR A 313 -13.28 -9.94 16.60
N GLY A 314 -14.30 -9.16 16.98
CA GLY A 314 -14.14 -7.81 17.51
C GLY A 314 -14.57 -6.70 16.56
N VAL A 315 -15.38 -6.99 15.55
CA VAL A 315 -15.96 -5.99 14.62
C VAL A 315 -17.41 -6.27 14.30
N ARG A 316 -18.13 -5.25 13.83
CA ARG A 316 -19.46 -5.39 13.25
C ARG A 316 -19.49 -4.69 11.90
N VAL A 317 -19.84 -5.41 10.84
CA VAL A 317 -20.11 -4.81 9.53
C VAL A 317 -21.58 -4.42 9.49
N ASN A 318 -21.86 -3.12 9.37
CA ASN A 318 -23.22 -2.61 9.47
C ASN A 318 -23.99 -2.78 8.16
N THR A 319 -25.31 -2.93 8.27
CA THR A 319 -26.25 -2.99 7.15
C THR A 319 -26.61 -1.56 6.69
N ASP A 320 -25.59 -0.81 6.29
CA ASP A 320 -25.70 0.56 5.78
C ASP A 320 -24.80 0.79 4.54
N LEU A 321 -25.02 1.93 3.88
CA LEU A 321 -24.17 2.41 2.78
C LEU A 321 -23.62 3.78 3.12
N ILE A 322 -22.34 3.98 2.84
CA ILE A 322 -21.68 5.27 2.93
C ILE A 322 -22.09 6.14 1.74
N GLU A 323 -22.40 7.40 2.05
CA GLU A 323 -22.58 8.47 1.09
C GLU A 323 -21.51 9.53 1.34
N GLU A 324 -20.86 10.01 0.28
CA GLU A 324 -19.73 10.91 0.43
C GLU A 324 -19.67 12.00 -0.64
N LYS A 325 -19.17 13.18 -0.23
CA LYS A 325 -18.91 14.30 -1.13
C LYS A 325 -17.83 13.97 -2.16
N TYR A 326 -16.71 13.40 -1.72
CA TYR A 326 -15.58 13.02 -2.56
C TYR A 326 -15.80 11.59 -3.06
N CYS A 327 -16.36 11.50 -4.24
CA CYS A 327 -16.79 10.24 -4.83
C CYS A 327 -16.41 10.16 -6.31
N LEU A 328 -16.32 8.93 -6.82
CA LEU A 328 -16.15 8.72 -8.25
C LEU A 328 -17.42 9.13 -9.01
N PRO A 329 -17.26 9.69 -10.23
CA PRO A 329 -18.39 9.90 -11.09
C PRO A 329 -18.83 8.60 -11.76
N MET A 330 -20.12 8.50 -12.08
CA MET A 330 -20.66 7.44 -12.91
C MET A 330 -21.30 8.01 -14.18
N PRO A 331 -21.29 7.27 -15.31
CA PRO A 331 -21.97 7.68 -16.52
C PRO A 331 -23.49 7.57 -16.34
N VAL A 332 -24.20 8.66 -16.61
CA VAL A 332 -25.67 8.70 -16.63
C VAL A 332 -26.19 9.27 -17.93
N ILE A 333 -27.33 8.75 -18.39
CA ILE A 333 -28.02 9.25 -19.58
C ILE A 333 -28.81 10.50 -19.17
N VAL A 334 -28.45 11.65 -19.74
CA VAL A 334 -29.08 12.95 -19.46
C VAL A 334 -30.01 13.43 -20.57
N GLY A 335 -30.08 12.70 -21.68
CA GLY A 335 -30.92 13.01 -22.83
C GLY A 335 -30.57 12.13 -24.03
N GLN A 336 -31.11 12.46 -25.19
CA GLN A 336 -30.73 11.87 -26.47
C GLN A 336 -30.18 12.98 -27.36
N GLN A 337 -29.08 12.69 -28.07
CA GLN A 337 -28.56 13.55 -29.13
C GLN A 337 -29.52 13.56 -30.32
N GLY A 338 -29.35 14.52 -31.24
CA GLY A 338 -30.22 14.70 -32.40
C GLY A 338 -30.25 13.51 -33.38
N ASP A 339 -29.32 12.57 -33.26
CA ASP A 339 -29.22 11.32 -34.00
C ASP A 339 -29.86 10.11 -33.28
N GLY A 340 -30.49 10.33 -32.12
CA GLY A 340 -31.11 9.30 -31.29
C GLY A 340 -30.13 8.55 -30.36
N GLN A 341 -28.84 8.89 -30.37
CA GLN A 341 -27.87 8.28 -29.44
C GLN A 341 -28.04 8.85 -28.02
N PRO A 342 -27.93 8.02 -26.97
CA PRO A 342 -28.03 8.51 -25.60
C PRO A 342 -26.86 9.46 -25.30
N GLN A 343 -27.18 10.67 -24.82
CA GLN A 343 -26.20 11.61 -24.34
C GLN A 343 -25.81 11.22 -22.90
N MET A 344 -24.58 10.73 -22.74
CA MET A 344 -24.03 10.38 -21.43
C MET A 344 -23.26 11.54 -20.82
N GLN A 345 -23.43 11.73 -19.51
CA GLN A 345 -22.63 12.67 -18.73
C GLN A 345 -22.08 11.97 -17.48
N LEU A 346 -20.83 12.23 -17.14
CA LEU A 346 -20.24 11.80 -15.87
C LEU A 346 -20.76 12.68 -14.74
N ARG A 347 -21.40 12.06 -13.74
CA ARG A 347 -21.95 12.76 -12.58
C ARG A 347 -21.39 12.14 -11.29
N PRO A 348 -20.93 12.95 -10.31
CA PRO A 348 -20.49 12.45 -9.02
C PRO A 348 -21.56 11.54 -8.39
N TRP A 349 -21.16 10.34 -7.98
CA TRP A 349 -22.08 9.37 -7.40
C TRP A 349 -21.71 9.10 -5.95
N MET A 350 -22.49 9.67 -5.02
CA MET A 350 -22.14 9.71 -3.58
C MET A 350 -21.92 8.33 -2.94
N TYR A 351 -22.43 7.24 -3.53
CA TYR A 351 -22.23 5.88 -3.06
C TYR A 351 -20.91 5.23 -3.52
N PHE A 352 -20.08 5.94 -4.30
CA PHE A 352 -18.75 5.50 -4.73
C PHE A 352 -17.64 6.32 -4.04
N PRO A 353 -17.51 6.25 -2.70
CA PRO A 353 -16.51 7.04 -1.99
C PRO A 353 -15.09 6.68 -2.45
N VAL A 354 -14.22 7.68 -2.46
CA VAL A 354 -12.78 7.51 -2.65
C VAL A 354 -12.09 7.62 -1.29
N LEU A 355 -11.67 6.48 -0.75
CA LEU A 355 -11.12 6.36 0.60
C LEU A 355 -9.61 6.59 0.55
N ILE A 356 -9.14 7.69 1.11
CA ILE A 356 -7.71 8.01 1.19
C ILE A 356 -7.16 7.45 2.51
N PRO A 357 -6.18 6.54 2.49
CA PRO A 357 -5.62 6.02 3.73
C PRO A 357 -4.88 7.10 4.52
N GLU A 358 -5.26 7.26 5.78
CA GLU A 358 -4.56 8.14 6.75
C GLU A 358 -3.66 7.33 7.71
N SER A 359 -3.82 6.01 7.72
CA SER A 359 -3.08 5.10 8.60
C SER A 359 -1.63 4.93 8.13
N GLY A 360 -0.69 4.98 9.08
CA GLY A 360 0.73 4.68 8.85
C GLY A 360 1.03 3.18 8.69
N HIS A 361 0.01 2.32 8.75
CA HIS A 361 0.17 0.87 8.71
C HIS A 361 0.73 0.41 7.35
N PRO A 362 1.73 -0.50 7.30
CA PRO A 362 2.37 -0.93 6.04
C PRO A 362 1.42 -1.46 4.96
N ILE A 363 0.25 -1.98 5.33
CA ILE A 363 -0.77 -2.46 4.37
C ILE A 363 -1.28 -1.33 3.48
N VAL A 364 -1.47 -0.12 4.04
CA VAL A 364 -2.09 1.01 3.32
C VAL A 364 -1.17 2.22 3.14
N LYS A 365 0.04 2.17 3.72
CA LYS A 365 1.03 3.23 3.59
C LYS A 365 1.39 3.44 2.12
N ASN A 366 1.36 4.70 1.68
CA ASN A 366 1.63 5.12 0.30
C ASN A 366 0.63 4.59 -0.76
N LEU A 367 -0.50 4.01 -0.34
CA LEU A 367 -1.59 3.75 -1.29
C LEU A 367 -2.31 5.06 -1.65
N ASP A 368 -2.85 5.10 -2.86
CA ASP A 368 -3.67 6.23 -3.31
C ASP A 368 -5.09 6.15 -2.76
N GLY A 369 -5.95 7.10 -3.16
CA GLY A 369 -7.39 6.97 -2.96
C GLY A 369 -7.92 5.65 -3.51
N ILE A 370 -8.50 4.83 -2.63
CA ILE A 370 -9.12 3.54 -2.95
C ILE A 370 -10.59 3.79 -3.25
N ALA A 371 -10.99 3.52 -4.48
CA ALA A 371 -12.40 3.56 -4.86
C ALA A 371 -13.14 2.40 -4.23
N SER A 372 -14.21 2.69 -3.50
CA SER A 372 -15.14 1.69 -2.99
C SER A 372 -16.50 1.87 -3.65
N LEU A 373 -17.16 0.78 -4.02
CA LEU A 373 -18.47 0.82 -4.63
C LEU A 373 -19.49 0.31 -3.60
N TYR A 374 -20.39 1.18 -3.15
CA TYR A 374 -21.42 0.83 -2.16
C TYR A 374 -20.85 0.29 -0.83
N ALA A 375 -19.89 1.00 -0.25
CA ALA A 375 -19.22 0.58 0.98
C ALA A 375 -20.16 0.60 2.20
N SER A 376 -20.08 -0.44 3.04
CA SER A 376 -20.71 -0.47 4.37
C SER A 376 -19.75 0.01 5.46
N THR A 377 -20.30 0.53 6.57
CA THR A 377 -19.47 0.95 7.71
C THR A 377 -19.10 -0.23 8.61
N ILE A 378 -17.96 -0.13 9.30
CA ILE A 378 -17.50 -1.10 10.29
C ILE A 378 -17.36 -0.43 11.66
N ASP A 379 -17.99 -1.02 12.67
CA ASP A 379 -17.78 -0.65 14.07
C ASP A 379 -16.76 -1.60 14.72
N THR A 380 -15.87 -1.06 15.56
CA THR A 380 -14.96 -1.86 16.37
C THR A 380 -15.61 -2.22 17.72
N ILE A 381 -15.40 -3.45 18.16
CA ILE A 381 -15.90 -3.96 19.44
C ILE A 381 -14.75 -4.02 20.44
N ALA A 382 -15.00 -3.55 21.66
CA ALA A 382 -14.04 -3.59 22.74
C ALA A 382 -13.70 -5.04 23.09
N ASN A 383 -12.43 -5.42 22.88
CA ASN A 383 -11.86 -6.69 23.31
C ASN A 383 -10.36 -6.43 23.52
N PRO A 384 -9.83 -6.61 24.75
CA PRO A 384 -8.44 -6.29 25.09
C PRO A 384 -7.41 -7.23 24.44
N GLU A 385 -7.82 -8.43 24.01
CA GLU A 385 -6.93 -9.43 23.41
C GLU A 385 -6.75 -9.24 21.90
N ILE A 386 -7.65 -8.48 21.27
CA ILE A 386 -7.61 -8.17 19.83
C ILE A 386 -7.29 -6.70 19.63
N GLN A 387 -6.15 -6.42 19.02
CA GLN A 387 -5.80 -5.11 18.49
C GLN A 387 -6.62 -4.84 17.22
N LYS A 388 -7.22 -3.64 17.14
CA LYS A 388 -7.94 -3.16 15.96
C LYS A 388 -7.23 -1.95 15.37
N THR A 389 -6.84 -2.05 14.10
CA THR A 389 -6.23 -0.95 13.37
C THR A 389 -7.16 -0.55 12.22
N ILE A 390 -7.66 0.68 12.23
CA ILE A 390 -8.44 1.22 11.11
C ILE A 390 -7.48 1.45 9.94
N LEU A 391 -7.74 0.82 8.81
CA LEU A 391 -6.96 0.91 7.59
C LEU A 391 -7.54 1.97 6.64
N LEU A 392 -8.86 1.94 6.44
CA LEU A 392 -9.59 2.86 5.57
C LEU A 392 -10.83 3.39 6.29
N GLN A 393 -11.12 4.66 6.05
CA GLN A 393 -12.29 5.36 6.59
C GLN A 393 -12.76 6.43 5.60
N SER A 394 -14.02 6.82 5.70
CA SER A 394 -14.57 7.94 4.93
C SER A 394 -13.91 9.28 5.31
N THR A 395 -14.11 10.32 4.50
CA THR A 395 -13.79 11.68 4.95
C THR A 395 -14.80 12.20 5.96
N GLN A 396 -14.48 13.32 6.59
CA GLN A 396 -15.40 14.07 7.45
C GLN A 396 -16.67 14.56 6.72
N TYR A 397 -16.71 14.54 5.38
CA TYR A 397 -17.87 14.98 4.60
C TYR A 397 -18.66 13.78 4.08
N SER A 398 -19.04 12.91 5.00
CA SER A 398 -19.77 11.67 4.73
C SER A 398 -21.04 11.54 5.57
N ARG A 399 -21.94 10.68 5.10
CA ARG A 399 -23.18 10.25 5.77
C ARG A 399 -23.32 8.73 5.59
N LYS A 400 -24.31 8.16 6.26
CA LYS A 400 -24.69 6.77 6.05
C LYS A 400 -26.20 6.64 5.90
N SER A 401 -26.61 5.72 5.06
CA SER A 401 -27.99 5.34 4.83
C SER A 401 -28.21 3.91 5.28
N ASN A 402 -29.05 3.72 6.30
CA ASN A 402 -29.35 2.41 6.85
C ASN A 402 -30.37 1.67 5.97
N ALA A 403 -30.23 0.35 5.87
CA ALA A 403 -31.14 -0.48 5.11
C ALA A 403 -32.58 -0.48 5.65
N PRO A 404 -33.59 -0.67 4.79
CA PRO A 404 -33.49 -0.74 3.33
C PRO A 404 -33.17 0.63 2.71
N VAL A 405 -32.23 0.69 1.76
CA VAL A 405 -31.81 1.96 1.12
C VAL A 405 -32.40 2.05 -0.28
N ARG A 406 -33.29 3.01 -0.53
CA ARG A 406 -33.73 3.30 -1.90
C ARG A 406 -32.66 4.13 -2.61
N ILE A 407 -32.05 3.58 -3.66
CA ILE A 407 -31.05 4.27 -4.49
C ILE A 407 -31.71 4.68 -5.80
N SER A 408 -31.55 5.94 -6.20
CA SER A 408 -32.13 6.44 -7.45
C SER A 408 -31.26 7.50 -8.11
N LEU A 409 -31.24 7.50 -9.45
CA LEU A 409 -30.62 8.56 -10.26
C LEU A 409 -31.21 9.94 -9.95
N GLY A 410 -32.45 10.01 -9.47
CA GLY A 410 -33.07 11.27 -9.02
C GLY A 410 -32.31 11.96 -7.89
N MET A 411 -31.45 11.26 -7.15
CA MET A 411 -30.60 11.86 -6.12
C MET A 411 -29.57 12.83 -6.70
N LEU A 412 -29.20 12.71 -7.98
CA LEU A 412 -28.23 13.58 -8.65
C LEU A 412 -28.71 15.04 -8.81
N GLN A 413 -30.00 15.31 -8.56
CA GLN A 413 -30.55 16.66 -8.56
C GLN A 413 -30.14 17.47 -7.31
N TYR A 414 -29.72 16.80 -6.24
CA TYR A 414 -29.31 17.44 -4.99
C TYR A 414 -27.82 17.78 -5.03
N PRO A 415 -27.44 19.06 -4.84
CA PRO A 415 -26.03 19.44 -4.79
C PRO A 415 -25.30 18.80 -3.61
N LEU A 416 -24.16 18.16 -3.86
CA LEU A 416 -23.36 17.51 -2.82
C LEU A 416 -22.92 18.51 -1.73
N ASP A 417 -22.65 19.77 -2.06
CA ASP A 417 -22.29 20.80 -1.07
C ASP A 417 -23.39 21.07 -0.05
N GLN A 418 -24.66 20.87 -0.41
CA GLN A 418 -25.80 21.01 0.50
C GLN A 418 -26.00 19.74 1.33
N LEU A 419 -25.74 18.56 0.73
CA LEU A 419 -25.78 17.29 1.43
C LEU A 419 -24.58 17.11 2.38
N PHE A 420 -23.42 17.65 2.09
CA PHE A 420 -22.20 17.44 2.88
C PHE A 420 -21.61 18.79 3.30
N ASN A 421 -22.42 19.56 4.02
CA ASN A 421 -22.12 20.93 4.44
C ASN A 421 -21.42 21.05 5.81
N GLU A 422 -21.38 19.98 6.60
CA GLU A 422 -20.77 19.97 7.93
C GLU A 422 -19.83 18.78 8.10
N PRO A 423 -18.66 18.98 8.73
CA PRO A 423 -17.75 17.89 9.05
C PRO A 423 -18.36 16.98 10.14
N LYS A 424 -18.25 15.67 9.94
CA LYS A 424 -18.71 14.60 10.83
C LYS A 424 -17.57 13.65 11.17
N LYS A 425 -17.84 12.74 12.11
CA LYS A 425 -16.94 11.64 12.43
C LYS A 425 -16.74 10.76 11.19
N GLN A 426 -15.48 10.46 10.87
CA GLN A 426 -15.11 9.51 9.82
C GLN A 426 -15.65 8.12 10.15
N LEU A 427 -16.09 7.40 9.13
CA LEU A 427 -16.72 6.09 9.24
C LEU A 427 -15.73 5.03 8.76
N PRO A 428 -15.31 4.08 9.61
CA PRO A 428 -14.39 3.02 9.19
C PRO A 428 -15.02 2.11 8.12
N VAL A 429 -14.20 1.68 7.17
CA VAL A 429 -14.58 0.78 6.06
C VAL A 429 -13.67 -0.45 5.98
N ALA A 430 -12.43 -0.34 6.44
CA ALA A 430 -11.51 -1.46 6.53
C ALA A 430 -10.79 -1.45 7.88
N VAL A 431 -10.78 -2.59 8.56
CA VAL A 431 -10.18 -2.77 9.89
C VAL A 431 -9.32 -4.03 9.88
N LEU A 432 -8.07 -3.91 10.33
CA LEU A 432 -7.19 -5.04 10.61
C LEU A 432 -7.37 -5.50 12.06
N LEU A 433 -7.49 -6.81 12.26
CA LEU A 433 -7.62 -7.47 13.55
C LEU A 433 -6.42 -8.36 13.79
N GLU A 434 -5.72 -8.16 14.91
CA GLU A 434 -4.52 -8.90 15.29
C GLU A 434 -4.60 -9.29 16.76
N GLY A 435 -4.32 -10.54 17.11
CA GLY A 435 -4.33 -11.00 18.49
C GLY A 435 -4.66 -12.48 18.63
N GLU A 436 -5.00 -12.87 19.85
CA GLU A 436 -5.48 -14.22 20.17
C GLU A 436 -7.01 -14.21 20.10
N PHE A 437 -7.56 -14.91 19.13
CA PHE A 437 -9.01 -15.03 18.96
C PHE A 437 -9.52 -16.16 19.85
N ASN A 438 -10.72 -15.97 20.43
CA ASN A 438 -11.41 -17.00 21.20
C ASN A 438 -12.70 -17.42 20.47
N SER A 439 -12.99 -18.72 20.53
CA SER A 439 -14.17 -19.38 19.96
C SER A 439 -15.45 -19.10 20.76
#